data_AF-A0A7Y4TQT0-F1
#
_entry.id   AF-A0A7Y4TQT0-F1
#
_cell.length_a   1.000
_cell.length_b   1.000
_cell.length_c   1.000
_cell.angle_alpha   90.00
_cell.angle_beta   90.00
_cell.angle_gamma   90.00
#
_symmetry.space_group_name_H-M   'P 1'
#
loop_
_entity.id
_entity.type
_entity.pdbx_description
1 polymer ?
#
loop_
_entity_poly.entity_id
_entity_poly.type
_entity_poly.pdbx_seq_one_letter_code
_entity_poly.pdbx_strand_id
1 'polypeptide(L)'
;MLRFLFSAGAVFILVFSMCLLPQTASARRCPVKEPETLLSLYQNSEAIYVATFDKTVEGEVIESNDDYTSVAISKYFTISSTLKGENRKFFILEDRDYRYKTATQEVEVLTDKEEPEAAEEQTETVEQEPQVLVEEEEVDSAELKNGDTLLLFVKNGEDGEAPTLTDYRDGIKKMPTEKIGVYEARINDLNSIFSAKKVSEARILDWLIRCAEDPATRWEGTFELLRSVRNQKWREEAEQGRKERVESGSPNDEIAAADEEEQQSEESGNVDADIFAKMLDANHKQTLANILLNFGSGGHAVKDSGKDEYVPGDRELIQLVAQWGDPRLIAFLIDRIRAGSDDASDTAEKMQMVAEILKNESVSDIAEKYSQTAYEDDDDTVEGKAPADGPNIPEVEPVPDTVPPDQSENPVKEDPAAPDAKGSEEKPEIKKVTYKELRTELLQKFLAECDKAIAERDSAKSGNLNR
;
A
#
# COMPACT_ATOMS: atom_id res chain seq x y z
N MET A 1 5.33 43.05 50.92
CA MET A 1 6.14 41.81 50.80
C MET A 1 5.31 40.52 50.77
N LEU A 2 4.13 40.42 51.40
CA LEU A 2 3.32 39.19 51.35
C LEU A 2 2.70 38.84 49.98
N ARG A 3 2.51 39.80 49.06
CA ARG A 3 1.90 39.53 47.74
C ARG A 3 2.83 38.85 46.73
N PHE A 4 4.15 38.91 46.93
CA PHE A 4 5.12 38.23 46.06
C PHE A 4 5.28 36.73 46.39
N LEU A 5 4.96 36.29 47.61
CA LEU A 5 5.08 34.88 48.02
C LEU A 5 3.93 34.01 47.47
N PHE A 6 2.73 34.56 47.29
CA PHE A 6 1.61 33.79 46.72
C PHE A 6 1.75 33.52 45.22
N SER A 7 2.48 34.37 44.47
CA SER A 7 2.69 34.16 43.03
C SER A 7 3.73 33.07 42.74
N ALA A 8 4.72 32.87 43.60
CA ALA A 8 5.74 31.84 43.42
C ALA A 8 5.19 30.42 43.68
N GLY A 9 4.26 30.28 44.63
CA GLY A 9 3.62 28.99 44.94
C GLY A 9 2.72 28.47 43.81
N ALA A 10 1.99 29.35 43.12
CA ALA A 10 1.11 28.96 42.01
C ALA A 10 1.87 28.44 40.78
N VAL A 11 3.05 29.02 40.49
CA VAL A 11 3.92 28.56 39.40
C VAL A 11 4.50 27.18 39.73
N PHE A 12 4.89 26.95 40.99
CA PHE A 12 5.43 25.64 41.39
C PHE A 12 4.38 24.52 41.33
N ILE A 13 3.11 24.80 41.67
CA ILE A 13 2.03 23.81 41.59
C ILE A 13 1.68 23.47 40.13
N LEU A 14 1.71 24.45 39.22
CA LEU A 14 1.48 24.19 37.78
C LEU A 14 2.62 23.39 37.15
N VAL A 15 3.88 23.70 37.49
CA VAL A 15 5.03 22.96 36.97
C VAL A 15 5.07 21.53 37.53
N PHE A 16 4.78 21.35 38.83
CA PHE A 16 4.76 20.01 39.45
C PHE A 16 3.61 19.14 38.94
N SER A 17 2.45 19.74 38.63
CA SER A 17 1.32 18.99 38.03
C SER A 17 1.60 18.57 36.58
N MET A 18 2.45 19.30 35.85
CA MET A 18 2.88 18.91 34.50
C MET A 18 3.91 17.77 34.51
N CYS A 19 4.71 17.64 35.58
CA CYS A 19 5.66 16.54 35.75
C CYS A 19 5.04 15.24 36.32
N LEU A 20 3.81 15.28 36.83
CA LEU A 20 3.10 14.13 37.39
C LEU A 20 2.01 13.57 36.48
N LEU A 21 1.77 14.18 35.32
CA LEU A 21 1.01 13.49 34.29
C LEU A 21 1.85 12.26 33.89
N PRO A 22 1.35 11.03 34.09
CA PRO A 22 2.04 9.86 33.59
C PRO A 22 2.30 10.15 32.12
N GLN A 23 3.56 10.13 31.71
CA GLN A 23 3.90 10.06 30.30
C GLN A 23 3.07 8.89 29.81
N THR A 24 1.99 9.19 29.09
CA THR A 24 1.15 8.18 28.48
C THR A 24 2.17 7.35 27.72
N ALA A 25 2.37 6.12 28.19
CA ALA A 25 3.20 5.15 27.52
C ALA A 25 2.46 4.97 26.20
N SER A 26 2.80 5.82 25.22
CA SER A 26 2.39 5.67 23.85
C SER A 26 3.00 4.33 23.52
N ALA A 27 2.18 3.29 23.56
CA ALA A 27 2.56 1.96 23.16
C ALA A 27 3.16 2.17 21.78
N ARG A 28 4.50 2.13 21.71
CA ARG A 28 5.21 2.33 20.46
C ARG A 28 4.67 1.21 19.59
N ARG A 29 3.89 1.55 18.56
CA ARG A 29 3.38 0.58 17.60
C ARG A 29 4.58 -0.28 17.23
N CYS A 30 4.49 -1.58 17.48
CA CYS A 30 5.56 -2.49 17.12
C CYS A 30 5.90 -2.21 15.65
N PRO A 31 7.19 -2.02 15.31
CA PRO A 31 7.56 -1.76 13.92
C PRO A 31 6.97 -2.88 13.08
N VAL A 32 6.19 -2.52 12.06
CA VAL A 32 5.57 -3.50 11.16
C VAL A 32 6.72 -4.24 10.48
N LYS A 33 6.83 -5.55 10.73
CA LYS A 33 7.88 -6.36 10.13
C LYS A 33 7.66 -6.44 8.62
N GLU A 34 8.66 -6.02 7.85
CA GLU A 34 8.64 -6.15 6.39
C GLU A 34 8.54 -7.63 5.96
N PRO A 35 7.86 -7.95 4.84
CA PRO A 35 7.79 -9.30 4.30
C PRO A 35 9.14 -9.82 3.84
N GLU A 36 9.43 -11.09 4.17
CA GLU A 36 10.67 -11.75 3.77
C GLU A 36 10.56 -12.30 2.34
N THR A 37 11.56 -11.94 1.51
CA THR A 37 11.68 -12.44 0.15
C THR A 37 12.30 -13.83 0.11
N LEU A 38 12.18 -14.50 -1.04
CA LEU A 38 12.79 -15.80 -1.30
C LEU A 38 14.32 -15.77 -1.10
N LEU A 39 14.99 -14.65 -1.41
CA LEU A 39 16.43 -14.50 -1.20
C LEU A 39 16.77 -14.48 0.30
N SER A 40 16.07 -13.64 1.07
CA SER A 40 16.27 -13.53 2.52
C SER A 40 15.98 -14.86 3.22
N LEU A 41 14.83 -15.48 2.92
CA LEU A 41 14.48 -16.79 3.47
C LEU A 41 15.52 -17.85 3.08
N TYR A 42 15.98 -17.86 1.83
CA TYR A 42 17.01 -18.80 1.39
C TYR A 42 18.32 -18.64 2.18
N GLN A 43 18.78 -17.41 2.40
CA GLN A 43 20.02 -17.14 3.13
C GLN A 43 19.92 -17.56 4.59
N ASN A 44 18.78 -17.28 5.22
CA ASN A 44 18.54 -17.51 6.65
C ASN A 44 18.03 -18.93 6.97
N SER A 45 17.71 -19.74 5.96
CA SER A 45 17.35 -21.15 6.12
C SER A 45 18.55 -22.09 6.05
N GLU A 46 18.56 -23.09 6.91
CA GLU A 46 19.48 -24.23 6.83
C GLU A 46 18.90 -25.36 5.97
N ALA A 47 17.58 -25.49 5.93
CA ALA A 47 16.88 -26.43 5.08
C ALA A 47 15.64 -25.81 4.43
N ILE A 48 15.34 -26.27 3.21
CA ILE A 48 14.16 -25.85 2.45
C ILE A 48 13.48 -27.09 1.89
N TYR A 49 12.19 -27.25 2.17
CA TYR A 49 11.41 -28.40 1.77
C TYR A 49 10.20 -28.00 0.93
N VAL A 50 9.86 -28.86 -0.02
CA VAL A 50 8.51 -28.90 -0.59
C VAL A 50 7.72 -29.89 0.24
N ALA A 51 6.61 -29.44 0.79
CA ALA A 51 5.81 -30.24 1.69
C ALA A 51 4.31 -30.16 1.36
N THR A 52 3.59 -31.15 1.86
CA THR A 52 2.13 -31.16 1.93
C THR A 52 1.73 -31.06 3.39
N PHE A 53 0.82 -30.14 3.71
CA PHE A 53 0.28 -30.04 5.06
C PHE A 53 -0.72 -31.17 5.34
N ASP A 54 -0.51 -31.88 6.44
CA ASP A 54 -1.33 -33.03 6.82
C ASP A 54 -2.42 -32.63 7.81
N LYS A 55 -2.06 -32.09 8.97
CA LYS A 55 -3.00 -31.75 10.04
C LYS A 55 -2.37 -30.88 11.12
N THR A 56 -3.23 -30.18 11.86
CA THR A 56 -2.94 -29.55 13.14
C THR A 56 -3.42 -30.46 14.27
N VAL A 57 -2.59 -30.64 15.30
CA VAL A 57 -2.96 -31.35 16.53
C VAL A 57 -2.82 -30.38 17.70
N GLU A 58 -3.91 -30.18 18.43
CA GLU A 58 -3.88 -29.46 19.71
C GLU A 58 -3.29 -30.36 20.79
N GLY A 59 -2.31 -29.83 21.50
CA GLY A 59 -1.67 -30.44 22.64
C GLY A 59 -2.27 -29.97 23.95
N GLU A 60 -1.45 -29.99 25.00
CA GLU A 60 -1.86 -29.58 26.33
C GLU A 60 -1.92 -28.05 26.47
N VAL A 61 -2.74 -27.57 27.40
CA VAL A 61 -2.75 -26.17 27.81
C VAL A 61 -1.43 -25.85 28.51
N ILE A 62 -0.67 -24.91 27.95
CA ILE A 62 0.63 -24.48 28.49
C ILE A 62 0.40 -23.48 29.62
N GLU A 63 -0.46 -22.49 29.37
CA GLU A 63 -0.77 -21.41 30.31
C GLU A 63 -2.25 -21.05 30.21
N SER A 64 -2.90 -20.78 31.34
CA SER A 64 -4.24 -20.18 31.37
C SER A 64 -4.29 -19.16 32.49
N ASN A 65 -4.56 -17.91 32.14
CA ASN A 65 -4.78 -16.80 33.08
C ASN A 65 -6.15 -16.17 32.80
N ASP A 66 -6.45 -15.04 33.44
CA ASP A 66 -7.78 -14.41 33.32
C ASP A 66 -8.03 -13.83 31.93
N ASP A 67 -6.99 -13.46 31.19
CA ASP A 67 -7.08 -12.80 29.88
C ASP A 67 -7.00 -13.77 28.70
N TYR A 68 -6.19 -14.84 28.81
CA TYR A 68 -5.96 -15.79 27.72
C TYR A 68 -5.63 -17.21 28.17
N THR A 69 -5.73 -18.15 27.23
CA THR A 69 -5.23 -19.52 27.35
C THR A 69 -4.30 -19.82 26.18
N SER A 70 -3.06 -20.24 26.46
CA SER A 70 -2.13 -20.72 25.44
C SER A 70 -2.14 -22.24 25.37
N VAL A 71 -2.32 -22.77 24.15
CA VAL A 71 -2.39 -24.20 23.87
C VAL A 71 -1.22 -24.58 22.97
N ALA A 72 -0.53 -25.67 23.29
CA ALA A 72 0.49 -26.21 22.40
C ALA A 72 -0.16 -26.67 21.09
N ILE A 73 0.39 -26.30 19.95
CA ILE A 73 -0.06 -26.77 18.65
C ILE A 73 1.09 -27.49 17.93
N SER A 74 0.80 -28.62 17.31
CA SER A 74 1.73 -29.30 16.41
C SER A 74 1.16 -29.39 15.00
N LYS A 75 1.82 -28.76 14.04
CA LYS A 75 1.49 -28.81 12.61
C LYS A 75 2.34 -29.88 11.93
N TYR A 76 1.71 -30.85 11.28
CA TYR A 76 2.37 -32.00 10.64
C TYR A 76 2.46 -31.79 9.13
N PHE A 77 3.64 -32.09 8.59
CA PHE A 77 3.94 -31.94 7.17
C PHE A 77 4.61 -33.20 6.63
N THR A 78 4.15 -33.66 5.47
CA THR A 78 4.80 -34.70 4.69
C THR A 78 5.70 -34.05 3.64
N ILE A 79 7.00 -34.38 3.65
CA ILE A 79 7.98 -33.80 2.74
C ILE A 79 7.99 -34.60 1.44
N SER A 80 7.74 -33.92 0.33
CA SER A 80 7.80 -34.50 -1.02
C SER A 80 9.19 -34.34 -1.65
N SER A 81 9.86 -33.21 -1.40
CA SER A 81 11.20 -32.91 -1.93
C SER A 81 12.01 -32.06 -0.95
N THR A 82 13.33 -32.23 -0.97
CA THR A 82 14.28 -31.40 -0.22
C THR A 82 15.10 -30.57 -1.20
N LEU A 83 15.00 -29.25 -1.11
CA LEU A 83 15.66 -28.31 -2.01
C LEU A 83 16.98 -27.79 -1.43
N LYS A 84 17.09 -27.73 -0.10
CA LYS A 84 18.30 -27.35 0.65
C LYS A 84 18.31 -28.13 1.96
N GLY A 85 19.50 -28.50 2.45
CA GLY A 85 19.66 -29.19 3.73
C GLY A 85 19.53 -30.72 3.65
N GLU A 86 19.29 -31.35 4.81
CA GLU A 86 19.22 -32.80 4.93
C GLU A 86 17.87 -33.38 4.49
N ASN A 87 17.89 -34.54 3.82
CA ASN A 87 16.67 -35.22 3.40
C ASN A 87 15.83 -35.67 4.60
N ARG A 88 14.56 -35.29 4.62
CA ARG A 88 13.58 -35.70 5.64
C ARG A 88 12.30 -36.19 5.00
N LYS A 89 11.55 -37.03 5.71
CA LYS A 89 10.23 -37.55 5.27
C LYS A 89 9.07 -36.77 5.85
N PHE A 90 9.23 -36.27 7.06
CA PHE A 90 8.21 -35.54 7.80
C PHE A 90 8.85 -34.35 8.51
N PHE A 91 8.07 -33.30 8.69
CA PHE A 91 8.41 -32.15 9.52
C PHE A 91 7.25 -31.88 10.47
N ILE A 92 7.56 -31.55 11.72
CA ILE A 92 6.58 -31.19 12.73
C ILE A 92 6.98 -29.82 13.24
N LEU A 93 6.09 -28.85 13.07
CA LEU A 93 6.26 -27.51 13.63
C LEU A 93 5.48 -27.43 14.93
N GLU A 94 6.19 -27.22 16.03
CA GLU A 94 5.60 -26.95 17.34
C GLU A 94 5.41 -25.44 17.49
N ASP A 95 4.21 -25.04 17.89
CA ASP A 95 3.74 -23.66 17.94
C ASP A 95 2.85 -23.46 19.18
N ARG A 96 2.44 -22.22 19.45
CA ARG A 96 1.52 -21.88 20.54
C ARG A 96 0.37 -21.03 20.02
N ASP A 97 -0.84 -21.47 20.32
CA ASP A 97 -2.06 -20.74 19.99
C ASP A 97 -2.60 -20.01 21.21
N TYR A 98 -2.76 -18.69 21.09
CA TYR A 98 -3.23 -17.81 22.15
C TYR A 98 -4.72 -17.53 21.97
N ARG A 99 -5.54 -18.12 22.84
CA ARG A 99 -7.00 -17.94 22.86
C ARG A 99 -7.35 -16.92 23.91
N TYR A 100 -7.62 -15.69 23.47
CA TYR A 100 -8.12 -14.65 24.36
C TYR A 100 -9.51 -15.02 24.83
N LYS A 101 -9.71 -14.98 26.14
CA LYS A 101 -11.04 -15.08 26.71
C LYS A 101 -11.69 -13.76 26.36
N THR A 102 -12.56 -13.73 25.36
CA THR A 102 -13.40 -12.55 25.12
C THR A 102 -14.02 -12.27 26.47
N ALA A 103 -13.66 -11.13 27.08
CA ALA A 103 -14.37 -10.67 28.24
C ALA A 103 -15.80 -10.64 27.75
N THR A 104 -16.63 -11.57 28.23
CA THR A 104 -18.07 -11.44 28.12
C THR A 104 -18.27 -10.12 28.80
N GLN A 105 -18.34 -9.03 28.03
CA GLN A 105 -18.90 -7.80 28.51
C GLN A 105 -20.28 -8.27 28.87
N GLU A 106 -20.46 -8.57 30.16
CA GLU A 106 -21.72 -8.36 30.81
C GLU A 106 -22.01 -6.91 30.47
N VAL A 107 -22.66 -6.70 29.31
CA VAL A 107 -23.44 -5.52 29.05
C VAL A 107 -24.46 -5.63 30.18
N GLU A 108 -24.08 -5.06 31.31
CA GLU A 108 -24.95 -4.80 32.43
C GLU A 108 -25.98 -3.89 31.80
N VAL A 109 -27.02 -4.51 31.24
CA VAL A 109 -28.21 -3.82 30.77
C VAL A 109 -28.69 -3.17 32.05
N LEU A 110 -28.32 -1.90 32.24
CA LEU A 110 -28.98 -1.00 33.14
C LEU A 110 -30.41 -0.88 32.61
N THR A 111 -31.21 -1.91 32.87
CA THR A 111 -32.65 -1.78 32.98
C THR A 111 -32.85 -0.91 34.20
N ASP A 112 -32.74 0.40 33.99
CA ASP A 112 -33.40 1.36 34.83
C ASP A 112 -34.88 0.97 34.81
N LYS A 113 -35.29 0.36 35.93
CA LYS A 113 -36.70 0.22 36.30
C LYS A 113 -37.21 1.63 36.56
N GLU A 114 -37.50 2.38 35.52
CA GLU A 114 -38.46 3.47 35.62
C GLU A 114 -39.86 2.85 35.61
N GLU A 115 -40.60 3.15 36.68
CA GLU A 115 -42.02 2.85 36.80
C GLU A 115 -42.80 3.48 35.63
N PRO A 116 -43.84 2.80 35.12
CA PRO A 116 -44.64 3.32 34.03
C PRO A 116 -45.57 4.41 34.54
N GLU A 117 -45.21 5.69 34.37
CA GLU A 117 -46.21 6.76 34.27
C GLU A 117 -46.59 6.97 32.81
N ALA A 118 -47.90 6.86 32.57
CA ALA A 118 -48.53 6.95 31.27
C ALA A 118 -48.40 8.35 30.67
N ALA A 119 -47.69 8.48 29.54
CA ALA A 119 -47.88 9.59 28.61
C ALA A 119 -47.37 9.22 27.21
N GLU A 120 -48.33 9.07 26.30
CA GLU A 120 -48.35 9.42 24.88
C GLU A 120 -47.15 9.07 23.97
N GLU A 121 -47.47 8.15 23.04
CA GLU A 121 -46.84 7.85 21.75
C GLU A 121 -46.07 9.01 21.10
N GLN A 122 -44.74 8.92 21.11
CA GLN A 122 -43.90 9.37 19.99
C GLN A 122 -42.84 8.30 19.73
N THR A 123 -43.11 7.47 18.72
CA THR A 123 -42.17 6.52 18.13
C THR A 123 -41.12 7.29 17.33
N GLU A 124 -40.00 7.62 17.96
CA GLU A 124 -38.78 8.01 17.26
C GLU A 124 -37.87 6.77 17.19
N THR A 125 -37.89 6.14 16.03
CA THR A 125 -37.03 5.00 15.68
C THR A 125 -35.60 5.51 15.57
N VAL A 126 -34.83 5.45 16.66
CA VAL A 126 -33.39 5.70 16.61
C VAL A 126 -32.75 4.50 15.94
N GLU A 127 -32.53 4.61 14.63
CA GLU A 127 -31.62 3.74 13.88
C GLU A 127 -30.22 3.94 14.47
N GLN A 128 -29.84 3.08 15.41
CA GLN A 128 -28.44 2.95 15.80
C GLN A 128 -27.69 2.39 14.60
N GLU A 129 -26.95 3.27 13.92
CA GLU A 129 -26.01 2.87 12.90
C GLU A 129 -25.06 1.81 13.48
N PRO A 130 -24.98 0.62 12.88
CA PRO A 130 -24.03 -0.39 13.31
C PRO A 130 -22.64 0.21 13.19
N GLN A 131 -21.92 0.34 14.31
CA GLN A 131 -20.50 0.64 14.29
C GLN A 131 -19.83 -0.52 13.56
N VAL A 132 -19.51 -0.30 12.29
CA VAL A 132 -18.70 -1.20 11.48
C VAL A 132 -17.32 -1.18 12.11
N LEU A 133 -17.07 -2.14 12.99
CA LEU A 133 -15.72 -2.47 13.43
C LEU A 133 -15.01 -2.90 12.15
N VAL A 134 -14.19 -2.01 11.61
CA VAL A 134 -13.31 -2.32 10.48
C VAL A 134 -12.41 -3.43 10.99
N GLU A 135 -12.77 -4.68 10.66
CA GLU A 135 -11.90 -5.83 10.80
C GLU A 135 -10.66 -5.47 9.99
N GLU A 136 -9.60 -5.01 10.66
CA GLU A 136 -8.29 -4.90 10.06
C GLU A 136 -8.04 -6.27 9.44
N GLU A 137 -8.02 -6.34 8.11
CA GLU A 137 -7.80 -7.58 7.37
C GLU A 137 -6.47 -8.17 7.87
N GLU A 138 -6.55 -9.07 8.86
CA GLU A 138 -5.41 -9.82 9.37
C GLU A 138 -4.84 -10.52 8.15
N VAL A 139 -3.66 -10.05 7.74
CA VAL A 139 -2.95 -10.48 6.54
C VAL A 139 -2.96 -12.00 6.52
N ASP A 140 -3.83 -12.48 5.63
CA ASP A 140 -4.29 -13.83 5.39
C ASP A 140 -3.24 -14.89 5.75
N SER A 141 -3.14 -15.24 7.04
CA SER A 141 -2.57 -16.52 7.44
C SER A 141 -3.61 -17.57 7.09
N ALA A 142 -3.84 -17.71 5.78
CA ALA A 142 -4.88 -18.52 5.18
C ALA A 142 -4.80 -19.88 5.83
N GLU A 143 -5.84 -20.23 6.58
CA GLU A 143 -5.88 -21.45 7.37
C GLU A 143 -5.38 -22.63 6.53
N LEU A 144 -4.35 -23.32 7.04
CA LEU A 144 -3.75 -24.45 6.33
C LEU A 144 -4.75 -25.60 6.29
N LYS A 145 -5.07 -26.05 5.08
CA LYS A 145 -5.99 -27.16 4.82
C LYS A 145 -5.20 -28.40 4.46
N ASN A 146 -5.67 -29.55 4.93
CA ASN A 146 -5.06 -30.83 4.58
C ASN A 146 -4.94 -30.96 3.05
N GLY A 147 -3.72 -31.26 2.58
CA GLY A 147 -3.40 -31.36 1.16
C GLY A 147 -2.80 -30.11 0.54
N ASP A 148 -2.77 -28.98 1.27
CA ASP A 148 -2.09 -27.77 0.78
C ASP A 148 -0.62 -28.05 0.49
N THR A 149 -0.13 -27.54 -0.65
CA THR A 149 1.28 -27.61 -1.04
C THR A 149 1.98 -26.32 -0.66
N LEU A 150 3.18 -26.45 -0.08
CA LEU A 150 3.90 -25.34 0.54
C LEU A 150 5.42 -25.53 0.44
N LEU A 151 6.11 -24.39 0.49
CA LEU A 151 7.54 -24.32 0.78
C LEU A 151 7.74 -24.05 2.27
N LEU A 152 8.60 -24.86 2.89
CA LEU A 152 9.02 -24.70 4.28
C LEU A 152 10.47 -24.22 4.33
N PHE A 153 10.69 -23.09 4.98
CA PHE A 153 12.00 -22.48 5.22
C PHE A 153 12.37 -22.68 6.67
N VAL A 154 13.39 -23.50 6.94
CA VAL A 154 13.68 -24.05 8.27
C VAL A 154 15.09 -23.69 8.72
N LYS A 155 15.23 -23.27 9.97
CA LYS A 155 16.50 -23.13 10.69
C LYS A 155 16.66 -24.29 11.67
N ASN A 156 17.89 -24.74 11.91
CA ASN A 156 18.10 -25.75 12.95
C ASN A 156 17.99 -25.07 14.33
N GLY A 157 17.42 -25.79 15.30
CA GLY A 157 17.41 -25.35 16.69
C GLY A 157 18.83 -25.39 17.27
N GLU A 158 19.10 -24.53 18.24
CA GLU A 158 20.37 -24.54 18.96
C GLU A 158 20.40 -25.72 19.95
N ASP A 159 21.56 -26.36 20.11
CA ASP A 159 21.82 -27.34 21.19
C ASP A 159 20.75 -28.43 21.43
N GLY A 160 20.19 -28.98 20.34
CA GLY A 160 19.22 -30.08 20.40
C GLY A 160 17.77 -29.62 20.51
N GLU A 161 17.51 -28.32 20.42
CA GLU A 161 16.17 -27.79 20.18
C GLU A 161 15.60 -28.30 18.85
N ALA A 162 14.26 -28.39 18.79
CA ALA A 162 13.57 -28.76 17.57
C ALA A 162 13.82 -27.69 16.49
N PRO A 163 13.99 -28.07 15.22
CA PRO A 163 14.09 -27.11 14.13
C PRO A 163 12.85 -26.22 14.05
N THR A 164 13.05 -24.95 13.76
CA THR A 164 12.00 -23.93 13.70
C THR A 164 11.92 -23.33 12.31
N LEU A 165 10.86 -22.59 12.02
CA LEU A 165 10.79 -21.80 10.79
C LEU A 165 11.84 -20.69 10.83
N THR A 166 12.44 -20.40 9.68
CA THR A 166 13.37 -19.28 9.50
C THR A 166 12.70 -17.94 9.81
N ASP A 167 11.43 -17.82 9.44
CA ASP A 167 10.58 -16.70 9.81
C ASP A 167 9.20 -17.19 10.23
N TYR A 168 8.61 -16.56 11.26
CA TYR A 168 7.33 -17.02 11.80
C TYR A 168 6.14 -16.74 10.87
N ARG A 169 6.21 -15.66 10.07
CA ARG A 169 5.13 -15.27 9.14
C ARG A 169 5.38 -15.84 7.75
N ASP A 170 6.60 -15.65 7.25
CA ASP A 170 6.95 -15.87 5.86
C ASP A 170 7.71 -17.20 5.63
N GLY A 171 8.04 -17.92 6.71
CA GLY A 171 8.74 -19.20 6.66
C GLY A 171 7.91 -20.37 6.10
N ILE A 172 6.59 -20.18 5.94
CA ILE A 172 5.70 -21.08 5.23
C ILE A 172 5.09 -20.32 4.05
N LYS A 173 5.46 -20.68 2.82
CA LYS A 173 4.82 -20.13 1.62
C LYS A 173 3.86 -21.14 1.03
N LYS A 174 2.56 -20.96 1.29
CA LYS A 174 1.47 -21.70 0.64
C LYS A 174 1.33 -21.22 -0.80
N MET A 175 1.25 -22.14 -1.76
CA MET A 175 1.05 -21.78 -3.15
C MET A 175 0.37 -22.91 -3.94
N PRO A 176 -0.29 -22.58 -5.07
CA PRO A 176 -0.82 -23.60 -5.97
C PRO A 176 0.29 -24.52 -6.50
N THR A 177 -0.04 -25.81 -6.67
CA THR A 177 0.91 -26.84 -7.11
C THR A 177 1.56 -26.49 -8.45
N GLU A 178 0.85 -25.82 -9.35
CA GLU A 178 1.37 -25.36 -10.64
C GLU A 178 2.49 -24.31 -10.52
N LYS A 179 2.55 -23.55 -9.41
CA LYS A 179 3.58 -22.54 -9.17
C LYS A 179 4.82 -23.11 -8.48
N ILE A 180 4.72 -24.28 -7.83
CA ILE A 180 5.83 -24.85 -7.04
C ILE A 180 7.09 -25.08 -7.88
N GLY A 181 6.93 -25.56 -9.11
CA GLY A 181 8.05 -25.86 -10.00
C GLY A 181 8.88 -24.62 -10.37
N VAL A 182 8.24 -23.45 -10.45
CA VAL A 182 8.94 -22.18 -10.70
C VAL A 182 9.82 -21.82 -9.50
N TYR A 183 9.28 -21.93 -8.28
CA TYR A 183 10.06 -21.67 -7.07
C TYR A 183 11.18 -22.68 -6.86
N GLU A 184 10.95 -23.97 -7.12
CA GLU A 184 12.00 -24.99 -7.09
C GLU A 184 13.16 -24.62 -8.03
N ALA A 185 12.84 -24.18 -9.26
CA ALA A 185 13.85 -23.73 -10.20
C ALA A 185 14.63 -22.51 -9.67
N ARG A 186 13.96 -21.52 -9.07
CA ARG A 186 14.61 -20.35 -8.48
C ARG A 186 15.49 -20.71 -7.27
N ILE A 187 15.07 -21.63 -6.42
CA ILE A 187 15.88 -22.11 -5.28
C ILE A 187 17.10 -22.90 -5.76
N ASN A 188 16.95 -23.70 -6.82
CA ASN A 188 18.08 -24.42 -7.43
C ASN A 188 19.11 -23.47 -8.07
N ASP A 189 18.66 -22.37 -8.68
CA ASP A 189 19.56 -21.31 -9.13
C ASP A 189 20.35 -20.71 -7.94
N LEU A 190 19.70 -20.45 -6.80
CA LEU A 190 20.37 -19.97 -5.59
C LEU A 190 21.38 -20.99 -5.07
N ASN A 191 21.04 -22.28 -5.03
CA ASN A 191 21.99 -23.35 -4.69
C ASN A 191 23.24 -23.31 -5.60
N SER A 192 23.07 -23.06 -6.89
CA SER A 192 24.20 -22.92 -7.83
C SER A 192 25.04 -21.65 -7.58
N ILE A 193 24.41 -20.56 -7.13
CA ILE A 193 25.12 -19.31 -6.84
C ILE A 193 25.89 -19.42 -5.51
N PHE A 194 25.26 -19.96 -4.47
CA PHE A 194 25.81 -20.03 -3.11
C PHE A 194 26.77 -21.22 -2.89
N SER A 195 26.76 -22.23 -3.76
CA SER A 195 27.77 -23.31 -3.75
C SER A 195 29.12 -22.89 -4.36
N ALA A 196 29.18 -21.72 -5.03
CA ALA A 196 30.43 -21.19 -5.56
C ALA A 196 31.38 -20.77 -4.43
N LYS A 197 32.70 -20.89 -4.66
CA LYS A 197 33.72 -20.49 -3.66
C LYS A 197 33.56 -19.03 -3.20
N LYS A 198 33.11 -18.16 -4.10
CA LYS A 198 32.76 -16.77 -3.82
C LYS A 198 31.39 -16.51 -4.39
N VAL A 199 30.46 -16.09 -3.55
CA VAL A 199 29.12 -15.66 -3.96
C VAL A 199 29.25 -14.42 -4.85
N SER A 200 28.59 -14.45 -6.01
CA SER A 200 28.67 -13.38 -7.00
C SER A 200 27.38 -12.55 -6.95
N GLU A 201 27.45 -11.35 -6.40
CA GLU A 201 26.31 -10.40 -6.33
C GLU A 201 25.70 -10.15 -7.72
N ALA A 202 26.52 -10.08 -8.77
CA ALA A 202 26.04 -9.93 -10.14
C ALA A 202 25.13 -11.10 -10.59
N ARG A 203 25.44 -12.33 -10.16
CA ARG A 203 24.60 -13.50 -10.48
C ARG A 203 23.30 -13.49 -9.67
N ILE A 204 23.31 -12.91 -8.47
CA ILE A 204 22.10 -12.71 -7.65
C ILE A 204 21.22 -11.63 -8.29
N LEU A 205 21.80 -10.52 -8.75
CA LEU A 205 21.07 -9.49 -9.49
C LEU A 205 20.42 -10.07 -10.76
N ASP A 206 21.17 -10.83 -11.56
CA ASP A 206 20.60 -11.52 -12.74
C ASP A 206 19.46 -12.47 -12.34
N TRP A 207 19.59 -13.15 -11.21
CA TRP A 207 18.55 -14.02 -10.66
C TRP A 207 17.31 -13.24 -10.21
N LEU A 208 17.47 -12.09 -9.54
CA LEU A 208 16.37 -11.20 -9.15
C LEU A 208 15.59 -10.68 -10.37
N ILE A 209 16.30 -10.34 -11.46
CA ILE A 209 15.67 -9.93 -12.71
C ILE A 209 14.88 -11.08 -13.34
N ARG A 210 15.40 -12.32 -13.30
CA ARG A 210 14.63 -13.51 -13.75
C ARG A 210 13.41 -13.78 -12.86
N CYS A 211 13.50 -13.51 -11.55
CA CYS A 211 12.34 -13.57 -10.66
C CYS A 211 11.28 -12.56 -11.08
N ALA A 212 11.68 -11.30 -11.35
CA ALA A 212 10.79 -10.22 -11.80
C ALA A 212 10.10 -10.52 -13.15
N GLU A 213 10.76 -11.25 -14.05
CA GLU A 213 10.21 -11.64 -15.36
C GLU A 213 9.03 -12.62 -15.23
N ASP A 214 9.13 -13.60 -14.33
CA ASP A 214 8.12 -14.66 -14.15
C ASP A 214 6.98 -14.21 -13.22
N PRO A 215 5.70 -14.24 -13.66
CA PRO A 215 4.55 -13.86 -12.83
C PRO A 215 4.47 -14.54 -11.46
N ALA A 216 4.90 -15.80 -11.33
CA ALA A 216 4.80 -16.54 -10.08
C ALA A 216 5.81 -16.07 -9.02
N THR A 217 6.95 -15.50 -9.46
CA THR A 217 8.04 -15.05 -8.60
C THR A 217 8.32 -13.56 -8.73
N ARG A 218 7.45 -12.81 -9.42
CA ARG A 218 7.69 -11.40 -9.74
C ARG A 218 7.91 -10.58 -8.49
N TRP A 219 6.99 -10.72 -7.54
CA TRP A 219 7.06 -10.06 -6.24
C TRP A 219 8.42 -10.29 -5.57
N GLU A 220 8.96 -11.51 -5.59
CA GLU A 220 10.26 -11.83 -4.97
C GLU A 220 11.42 -11.01 -5.57
N GLY A 221 11.40 -10.81 -6.89
CA GLY A 221 12.43 -10.03 -7.58
C GLY A 221 12.23 -8.53 -7.45
N THR A 222 10.99 -8.06 -7.66
CA THR A 222 10.69 -6.63 -7.74
C THR A 222 10.68 -5.97 -6.37
N PHE A 223 10.19 -6.68 -5.34
CA PHE A 223 10.21 -6.20 -3.96
C PHE A 223 11.65 -6.04 -3.46
N GLU A 224 12.52 -7.04 -3.65
CA GLU A 224 13.92 -6.98 -3.21
C GLU A 224 14.68 -5.82 -3.89
N LEU A 225 14.49 -5.64 -5.20
CA LEU A 225 15.11 -4.56 -5.96
C LEU A 225 14.57 -3.18 -5.54
N LEU A 226 13.26 -3.07 -5.31
CA LEU A 226 12.65 -1.83 -4.84
C LEU A 226 13.13 -1.45 -3.45
N ARG A 227 13.20 -2.42 -2.53
CA ARG A 227 13.75 -2.24 -1.18
C ARG A 227 15.18 -1.74 -1.24
N SER A 228 16.03 -2.38 -2.04
CA SER A 228 17.41 -1.95 -2.27
C SER A 228 17.51 -0.50 -2.73
N VAL A 229 16.70 -0.10 -3.72
CA VAL A 229 16.68 1.29 -4.24
C VAL A 229 16.19 2.29 -3.20
N ARG A 230 15.17 1.95 -2.41
CA ARG A 230 14.65 2.79 -1.33
C ARG A 230 15.68 2.99 -0.22
N ASN A 231 16.32 1.91 0.22
CA ASN A 231 17.36 1.96 1.23
C ASN A 231 18.53 2.83 0.77
N GLN A 232 18.97 2.68 -0.48
CA GLN A 232 20.03 3.53 -1.03
C GLN A 232 19.64 5.02 -0.97
N LYS A 233 18.43 5.38 -1.42
CA LYS A 233 17.95 6.77 -1.38
C LYS A 233 17.89 7.31 0.05
N TRP A 234 17.34 6.53 0.98
CA TRP A 234 17.25 6.92 2.38
C TRP A 234 18.64 7.18 2.99
N ARG A 235 19.63 6.32 2.69
CA ARG A 235 21.02 6.55 3.12
C ARG A 235 21.64 7.81 2.49
N GLU A 236 21.39 8.06 1.20
CA GLU A 236 21.87 9.26 0.51
C GLU A 236 21.28 10.54 1.13
N GLU A 237 19.98 10.55 1.42
CA GLU A 237 19.28 11.65 2.11
C GLU A 237 19.78 11.84 3.54
N ALA A 238 19.97 10.75 4.28
CA ALA A 238 20.52 10.79 5.64
C ALA A 238 21.96 11.32 5.66
N GLU A 239 22.80 10.93 4.70
CA GLU A 239 24.15 11.46 4.54
C GLU A 239 24.12 12.95 4.16
N GLN A 240 23.23 13.36 3.26
CA GLN A 240 23.07 14.77 2.90
C GLN A 240 22.60 15.61 4.10
N GLY A 241 21.56 15.17 4.80
CA GLY A 241 21.06 15.85 6.00
C GLY A 241 22.12 15.94 7.09
N ARG A 242 22.98 14.91 7.24
CA ARG A 242 24.14 14.94 8.14
C ARG A 242 25.19 15.97 7.70
N LYS A 243 25.51 16.06 6.40
CA LYS A 243 26.41 17.10 5.87
C LYS A 243 25.87 18.51 6.15
N GLU A 244 24.58 18.74 5.90
CA GLU A 244 23.91 20.03 6.16
C GLU A 244 23.86 20.39 7.66
N ARG A 245 23.68 19.41 8.55
CA ARG A 245 23.75 19.61 10.02
C ARG A 245 25.17 19.96 10.48
N VAL A 246 26.19 19.31 9.92
CA VAL A 246 27.60 19.60 10.23
C VAL A 246 27.97 21.00 9.74
N GLU A 247 27.55 21.37 8.53
CA GLU A 247 27.78 22.71 7.97
C GLU A 247 27.04 23.82 8.75
N SER A 248 25.87 23.53 9.32
CA SER A 248 25.12 24.47 10.15
C SER A 248 25.60 24.56 11.62
N GLY A 249 26.57 23.74 12.04
CA GLY A 249 27.13 23.77 13.39
C GLY A 249 26.21 23.20 14.48
N SER A 250 25.25 22.34 14.10
CA SER A 250 24.38 21.66 15.07
C SER A 250 25.16 20.60 15.87
N PRO A 251 24.95 20.47 17.19
CA PRO A 251 25.68 19.49 18.02
C PRO A 251 25.46 18.04 17.60
N ASN A 252 26.52 17.23 17.73
CA ASN A 252 26.69 15.91 17.11
C ASN A 252 26.06 14.72 17.86
N ASP A 253 25.37 14.95 18.99
CA ASP A 253 25.03 13.86 19.94
C ASP A 253 23.98 12.86 19.39
N GLU A 254 23.24 13.23 18.34
CA GLU A 254 22.23 12.38 17.69
C GLU A 254 22.82 11.47 16.59
N ILE A 255 24.04 11.74 16.13
CA ILE A 255 24.66 11.01 15.00
C ILE A 255 25.22 9.66 15.43
N ALA A 256 25.63 9.50 16.69
CA ALA A 256 26.21 8.26 17.20
C ALA A 256 25.19 7.09 17.23
N ALA A 257 23.90 7.37 17.43
CA ALA A 257 22.88 6.33 17.49
C ALA A 257 22.55 5.73 16.12
N ALA A 258 22.62 6.52 15.04
CA ALA A 258 22.35 6.04 13.69
C ALA A 258 23.48 5.13 13.15
N ASP A 259 24.73 5.44 13.51
CA ASP A 259 25.89 4.65 13.12
C ASP A 259 25.92 3.26 13.82
N GLU A 260 25.30 3.13 15.00
CA GLU A 260 25.19 1.85 15.73
C GLU A 260 24.17 0.89 15.09
N GLU A 261 23.06 1.40 14.53
CA GLU A 261 22.06 0.58 13.82
C GLU A 261 22.59 0.06 12.47
N GLU A 262 23.41 0.83 11.75
CA GLU A 262 24.02 0.36 10.49
C GLU A 262 25.01 -0.80 10.73
N GLN A 263 25.77 -0.78 11.83
CA GLN A 263 26.76 -1.80 12.13
C GLN A 263 26.16 -3.17 12.50
N GLN A 264 24.94 -3.22 13.06
CA GLN A 264 24.27 -4.50 13.37
C GLN A 264 23.87 -5.29 12.11
N SER A 265 23.73 -4.62 10.96
CA SER A 265 23.36 -5.31 9.71
C SER A 265 24.52 -6.11 9.09
N GLU A 266 25.78 -5.72 9.33
CA GLU A 266 26.96 -6.29 8.67
C GLU A 266 27.39 -7.66 9.24
N GLU A 267 27.01 -8.02 10.47
CA GLU A 267 27.46 -9.27 11.10
C GLU A 267 26.75 -10.53 10.57
N SER A 268 25.65 -10.39 9.83
CA SER A 268 24.81 -11.53 9.44
C SER A 268 25.39 -12.42 8.33
N GLY A 269 26.51 -12.03 7.68
CA GLY A 269 27.07 -12.78 6.55
C GLY A 269 26.16 -12.88 5.31
N ASN A 270 25.00 -12.21 5.36
CA ASN A 270 24.05 -12.11 4.28
C ASN A 270 24.58 -11.13 3.22
N VAL A 271 24.14 -11.34 1.97
CA VAL A 271 24.46 -10.40 0.90
C VAL A 271 23.76 -9.09 1.20
N ASP A 272 24.52 -8.00 1.24
CA ASP A 272 24.00 -6.65 1.44
C ASP A 272 22.99 -6.33 0.32
N ALA A 273 21.71 -6.22 0.69
CA ALA A 273 20.64 -5.92 -0.27
C ALA A 273 20.86 -4.57 -0.96
N ASP A 274 21.52 -3.61 -0.31
CA ASP A 274 21.73 -2.26 -0.85
C ASP A 274 22.73 -2.23 -2.01
N ILE A 275 23.49 -3.32 -2.21
CA ILE A 275 24.42 -3.42 -3.33
C ILE A 275 23.70 -3.49 -4.68
N PHE A 276 22.48 -4.05 -4.71
CA PHE A 276 21.77 -4.26 -5.97
C PHE A 276 21.38 -2.94 -6.63
N ALA A 277 20.97 -1.93 -5.87
CA ALA A 277 20.65 -0.61 -6.39
C ALA A 277 21.86 0.06 -7.07
N LYS A 278 23.06 -0.12 -6.51
CA LYS A 278 24.33 0.37 -7.09
C LYS A 278 24.73 -0.40 -8.36
N MET A 279 24.35 -1.68 -8.46
CA MET A 279 24.68 -2.56 -9.59
C MET A 279 23.69 -2.48 -10.77
N LEU A 280 22.52 -1.89 -10.57
CA LEU A 280 21.52 -1.70 -11.63
C LEU A 280 22.00 -0.72 -12.70
N ASP A 281 22.46 -1.26 -13.82
CA ASP A 281 22.85 -0.49 -15.00
C ASP A 281 21.66 -0.15 -15.92
N ALA A 282 21.94 0.54 -17.03
CA ALA A 282 20.92 0.93 -18.00
C ALA A 282 20.22 -0.26 -18.68
N ASN A 283 20.93 -1.38 -18.90
CA ASN A 283 20.37 -2.57 -19.53
C ASN A 283 19.39 -3.29 -18.59
N HIS A 284 19.73 -3.40 -17.31
CA HIS A 284 18.85 -3.96 -16.28
C HIS A 284 17.57 -3.13 -16.14
N LYS A 285 17.71 -1.80 -16.04
CA LYS A 285 16.56 -0.87 -15.97
C LYS A 285 15.66 -0.99 -17.20
N GLN A 286 16.27 -1.04 -18.39
CA GLN A 286 15.54 -1.24 -19.65
C GLN A 286 14.80 -2.58 -19.68
N THR A 287 15.43 -3.65 -19.17
CA THR A 287 14.83 -4.99 -19.10
C THR A 287 13.61 -5.00 -18.19
N LEU A 288 13.72 -4.45 -16.98
CA LEU A 288 12.62 -4.36 -16.01
C LEU A 288 11.46 -3.49 -16.52
N ALA A 289 11.77 -2.37 -17.18
CA ALA A 289 10.75 -1.56 -17.85
C ALA A 289 10.08 -2.31 -19.01
N ASN A 290 10.84 -3.07 -19.81
CA ASN A 290 10.26 -3.88 -20.89
C ASN A 290 9.37 -5.01 -20.34
N ILE A 291 9.77 -5.66 -19.25
CA ILE A 291 8.95 -6.65 -18.54
C ILE A 291 7.59 -6.03 -18.21
N LEU A 292 7.58 -4.86 -17.56
CA LEU A 292 6.36 -4.12 -17.22
C LEU A 292 5.49 -3.79 -18.44
N LEU A 293 6.09 -3.19 -19.48
CA LEU A 293 5.36 -2.68 -20.64
C LEU A 293 4.83 -3.80 -21.56
N ASN A 294 5.49 -4.96 -21.58
CA ASN A 294 5.06 -6.10 -22.39
C ASN A 294 3.86 -6.84 -21.77
N PHE A 295 3.60 -6.69 -20.47
CA PHE A 295 2.41 -7.30 -19.84
C PHE A 295 1.10 -6.75 -20.41
N GLY A 296 1.03 -5.45 -20.69
CA GLY A 296 -0.19 -4.81 -21.20
C GLY A 296 -0.53 -5.17 -22.65
N SER A 297 0.45 -5.61 -23.45
CA SER A 297 0.26 -5.83 -24.89
C SER A 297 -0.03 -7.29 -25.25
N GLY A 298 0.18 -8.24 -24.32
CA GLY A 298 0.14 -9.68 -24.58
C GLY A 298 -1.22 -10.38 -24.48
N GLY A 299 -2.33 -9.67 -24.22
CA GLY A 299 -3.67 -10.29 -24.27
C GLY A 299 -3.95 -11.33 -23.18
N HIS A 300 -3.17 -11.38 -22.09
CA HIS A 300 -3.46 -12.17 -20.90
C HIS A 300 -4.55 -11.55 -20.01
N ALA A 301 -5.28 -10.56 -20.51
CA ALA A 301 -6.62 -10.26 -20.00
C ALA A 301 -7.46 -11.53 -20.12
N VAL A 302 -7.53 -12.28 -19.02
CA VAL A 302 -8.49 -13.36 -18.81
C VAL A 302 -9.87 -12.70 -18.93
N LYS A 303 -10.39 -12.66 -20.15
CA LYS A 303 -11.63 -11.97 -20.53
C LYS A 303 -12.88 -12.52 -19.85
N ASP A 304 -12.77 -13.61 -19.08
CA ASP A 304 -13.93 -14.29 -18.52
C ASP A 304 -14.43 -13.66 -17.21
N SER A 305 -13.63 -12.86 -16.49
CA SER A 305 -14.06 -12.20 -15.25
C SER A 305 -14.21 -10.68 -15.34
N GLY A 306 -13.72 -10.04 -16.41
CA GLY A 306 -13.73 -8.58 -16.56
C GLY A 306 -12.88 -7.81 -15.54
N LYS A 307 -12.21 -8.51 -14.62
CA LYS A 307 -11.28 -7.93 -13.65
C LYS A 307 -9.86 -8.28 -14.09
N ASP A 308 -9.04 -7.26 -14.31
CA ASP A 308 -7.61 -7.45 -14.52
C ASP A 308 -7.04 -8.18 -13.30
N GLU A 309 -6.65 -9.45 -13.47
CA GLU A 309 -6.03 -10.21 -12.41
C GLU A 309 -4.68 -9.57 -12.10
N TYR A 310 -4.63 -8.86 -10.98
CA TYR A 310 -3.42 -8.22 -10.51
C TYR A 310 -2.39 -9.30 -10.15
N VAL A 311 -1.27 -9.32 -10.88
CA VAL A 311 -0.18 -10.24 -10.58
C VAL A 311 0.63 -9.67 -9.41
N PRO A 312 0.82 -10.44 -8.32
CA PRO A 312 1.68 -10.03 -7.22
C PRO A 312 3.06 -9.59 -7.71
N GLY A 313 3.52 -8.41 -7.31
CA GLY A 313 4.80 -7.84 -7.74
C GLY A 313 4.69 -6.78 -8.85
N ASP A 314 3.54 -6.62 -9.52
CA ASP A 314 3.35 -5.62 -10.57
C ASP A 314 3.43 -4.19 -10.02
N ARG A 315 2.83 -3.91 -8.86
CA ARG A 315 2.92 -2.62 -8.17
C ARG A 315 4.36 -2.31 -7.80
N GLU A 316 5.08 -3.25 -7.21
CA GLU A 316 6.49 -3.08 -6.88
C GLU A 316 7.33 -2.80 -8.13
N LEU A 317 7.02 -3.47 -9.25
CA LEU A 317 7.69 -3.22 -10.54
C LEU A 317 7.38 -1.83 -11.08
N ILE A 318 6.11 -1.39 -11.03
CA ILE A 318 5.70 -0.05 -11.44
C ILE A 318 6.44 0.99 -10.60
N GLN A 319 6.43 0.84 -9.27
CA GLN A 319 7.11 1.75 -8.35
C GLN A 319 8.62 1.78 -8.63
N LEU A 320 9.24 0.62 -8.84
CA LEU A 320 10.67 0.51 -9.17
C LEU A 320 11.01 1.25 -10.47
N VAL A 321 10.23 1.06 -11.54
CA VAL A 321 10.44 1.73 -12.83
C VAL A 321 10.17 3.24 -12.71
N ALA A 322 9.19 3.65 -11.89
CA ALA A 322 8.90 5.06 -11.62
C ALA A 322 10.09 5.78 -10.97
N GLN A 323 10.82 5.11 -10.07
CA GLN A 323 12.03 5.68 -9.43
C GLN A 323 13.11 6.10 -10.44
N TRP A 324 13.13 5.50 -11.65
CA TRP A 324 14.10 5.83 -12.70
C TRP A 324 13.59 6.89 -13.68
N GLY A 325 12.31 7.28 -13.58
CA GLY A 325 11.68 8.24 -14.48
C GLY A 325 11.59 7.76 -15.93
N ASP A 326 11.37 6.45 -16.16
CA ASP A 326 11.18 5.94 -17.53
C ASP A 326 9.95 6.61 -18.17
N PRO A 327 10.11 7.40 -19.25
CA PRO A 327 9.02 8.18 -19.81
C PRO A 327 7.91 7.33 -20.43
N ARG A 328 8.18 6.05 -20.75
CA ARG A 328 7.19 5.13 -21.31
C ARG A 328 6.16 4.70 -20.27
N LEU A 329 6.54 4.75 -18.99
CA LEU A 329 5.65 4.42 -17.88
C LEU A 329 4.44 5.37 -17.82
N ILE A 330 4.62 6.64 -18.20
CA ILE A 330 3.54 7.64 -18.19
C ILE A 330 2.39 7.22 -19.11
N ALA A 331 2.71 6.88 -20.37
CA ALA A 331 1.70 6.42 -21.33
C ALA A 331 1.01 5.14 -20.84
N PHE A 332 1.79 4.19 -20.33
CA PHE A 332 1.25 2.94 -19.76
C PHE A 332 0.27 3.18 -18.60
N LEU A 333 0.63 4.05 -17.65
CA LEU A 333 -0.23 4.35 -16.50
C LEU A 333 -1.48 5.12 -16.92
N ILE A 334 -1.35 6.09 -17.84
CA ILE A 334 -2.49 6.83 -18.38
C ILE A 334 -3.46 5.89 -19.10
N ASP A 335 -2.96 4.94 -19.89
CA ASP A 335 -3.81 3.97 -20.57
C ASP A 335 -4.56 3.08 -19.57
N ARG A 336 -3.92 2.66 -18.46
CA ARG A 336 -4.61 1.95 -17.37
C ARG A 336 -5.64 2.81 -16.64
N ILE A 337 -5.33 4.09 -16.40
CA ILE A 337 -6.29 5.04 -15.80
C ILE A 337 -7.50 5.22 -16.73
N ARG A 338 -7.30 5.31 -18.05
CA ARG A 338 -8.37 5.42 -19.05
C ARG A 338 -9.21 4.15 -19.18
N ALA A 339 -8.60 2.97 -18.98
CA ALA A 339 -9.32 1.70 -18.97
C ALA A 339 -10.34 1.61 -17.81
N GLY A 340 -10.13 2.40 -16.75
CA GLY A 340 -10.95 2.41 -15.55
C GLY A 340 -10.54 1.33 -14.55
N SER A 341 -10.83 1.58 -13.28
CA SER A 341 -10.77 0.61 -12.19
C SER A 341 -12.01 0.84 -11.33
N ASP A 342 -12.59 -0.22 -10.79
CA ASP A 342 -13.66 -0.11 -9.79
C ASP A 342 -13.11 0.39 -8.44
N ASP A 343 -11.78 0.41 -8.27
CA ASP A 343 -11.12 0.88 -7.06
C ASP A 343 -10.55 2.31 -7.27
N ALA A 344 -11.17 3.26 -6.55
CA ALA A 344 -10.74 4.66 -6.53
C ALA A 344 -9.36 4.83 -5.87
N SER A 345 -9.00 4.02 -4.87
CA SER A 345 -7.70 4.11 -4.20
C SER A 345 -6.57 3.72 -5.15
N ASP A 346 -6.76 2.62 -5.89
CA ASP A 346 -5.84 2.17 -6.93
C ASP A 346 -5.73 3.17 -8.10
N THR A 347 -6.81 3.86 -8.46
CA THR A 347 -6.76 4.95 -9.45
C THR A 347 -5.98 6.16 -8.93
N ALA A 348 -6.19 6.54 -7.66
CA ALA A 348 -5.46 7.64 -7.01
C ALA A 348 -3.95 7.38 -6.97
N GLU A 349 -3.53 6.16 -6.60
CA GLU A 349 -2.11 5.79 -6.56
C GLU A 349 -1.46 5.95 -7.95
N LYS A 350 -2.13 5.48 -9.02
CA LYS A 350 -1.61 5.65 -10.39
C LYS A 350 -1.51 7.11 -10.80
N MET A 351 -2.50 7.94 -10.44
CA MET A 351 -2.47 9.38 -10.72
C MET A 351 -1.29 10.07 -10.03
N GLN A 352 -1.03 9.73 -8.75
CA GLN A 352 0.11 10.25 -8.01
C GLN A 352 1.44 9.86 -8.66
N MET A 353 1.60 8.60 -9.08
CA MET A 353 2.81 8.17 -9.78
C MET A 353 3.01 8.93 -11.10
N VAL A 354 1.97 9.13 -11.89
CA VAL A 354 2.05 9.92 -13.14
C VAL A 354 2.44 11.37 -12.85
N ALA A 355 1.87 11.99 -11.81
CA ALA A 355 2.21 13.34 -11.39
C ALA A 355 3.68 13.47 -10.97
N GLU A 356 4.19 12.53 -10.17
CA GLU A 356 5.58 12.48 -9.72
C GLU A 356 6.56 12.36 -10.90
N ILE A 357 6.25 11.49 -11.88
CA ILE A 357 7.09 11.30 -13.07
C ILE A 357 7.06 12.54 -13.97
N LEU A 358 5.90 13.18 -14.14
CA LEU A 358 5.75 14.40 -14.97
C LEU A 358 6.36 15.63 -14.30
N LYS A 359 6.44 15.68 -12.96
CA LYS A 359 6.88 16.84 -12.19
C LYS A 359 6.12 18.12 -12.56
N ASN A 360 4.81 17.99 -12.81
CA ASN A 360 3.92 19.09 -13.15
C ASN A 360 3.01 19.39 -11.94
N GLU A 361 3.08 20.62 -11.44
CA GLU A 361 2.35 21.07 -10.25
C GLU A 361 0.83 20.93 -10.43
N SER A 362 0.29 21.31 -11.59
CA SER A 362 -1.15 21.19 -11.87
C SER A 362 -1.62 19.74 -11.92
N VAL A 363 -0.81 18.83 -12.47
CA VAL A 363 -1.12 17.39 -12.48
C VAL A 363 -1.09 16.83 -11.05
N SER A 364 -0.12 17.27 -10.23
CA SER A 364 0.01 16.90 -8.81
C SER A 364 -1.19 17.34 -7.98
N ASP A 365 -1.62 18.59 -8.13
CA ASP A 365 -2.76 19.16 -7.40
C ASP A 365 -4.06 18.39 -7.68
N ILE A 366 -4.26 17.96 -8.92
CA ILE A 366 -5.46 17.19 -9.30
C ILE A 366 -5.38 15.77 -8.73
N ALA A 367 -4.21 15.12 -8.80
CA ALA A 367 -4.00 13.79 -8.23
C ALA A 367 -4.21 13.77 -6.71
N GLU A 368 -3.72 14.78 -5.99
CA GLU A 368 -3.90 14.92 -4.55
C GLU A 368 -5.39 15.08 -4.19
N LYS A 369 -6.11 15.96 -4.90
CA LYS A 369 -7.56 16.13 -4.70
C LYS A 369 -8.33 14.83 -4.95
N TYR A 370 -7.98 14.09 -6.01
CA TYR A 370 -8.61 12.81 -6.29
C TYR A 370 -8.34 11.82 -5.14
N SER A 371 -7.10 11.71 -4.67
CA SER A 371 -6.73 10.85 -3.54
C SER A 371 -7.49 11.18 -2.25
N GLN A 372 -7.74 12.45 -1.96
CA GLN A 372 -8.52 12.86 -0.78
C GLN A 372 -9.97 12.37 -0.87
N THR A 373 -10.51 12.21 -2.06
CA THR A 373 -11.87 11.70 -2.27
C THR A 373 -11.92 10.18 -2.38
N ALA A 374 -10.80 9.47 -2.50
CA ALA A 374 -10.80 8.05 -2.87
C ALA A 374 -11.42 7.10 -1.83
N TYR A 375 -11.46 7.52 -0.56
CA TYR A 375 -12.00 6.75 0.57
C TYR A 375 -13.47 7.08 0.89
N GLU A 376 -14.03 8.08 0.22
CA GLU A 376 -15.40 8.55 0.47
C GLU A 376 -16.41 7.71 -0.31
N ASP A 377 -17.60 7.50 0.29
CA ASP A 377 -18.68 6.73 -0.34
C ASP A 377 -19.09 7.36 -1.68
N ASP A 378 -19.41 6.52 -2.68
CA ASP A 378 -19.84 6.93 -4.01
C ASP A 378 -21.07 7.87 -3.96
N ASP A 379 -22.01 7.59 -3.06
CA ASP A 379 -23.32 8.24 -2.99
C ASP A 379 -23.33 9.48 -2.08
N ASP A 380 -22.27 9.70 -1.29
CA ASP A 380 -22.14 10.86 -0.42
C ASP A 380 -21.99 12.16 -1.23
N THR A 381 -22.69 13.20 -0.79
CA THR A 381 -22.69 14.50 -1.47
C THR A 381 -21.70 15.46 -0.82
N VAL A 382 -20.88 16.10 -1.65
CA VAL A 382 -20.00 17.20 -1.25
C VAL A 382 -20.53 18.52 -1.82
N GLU A 383 -20.37 19.60 -1.06
CA GLU A 383 -20.67 20.96 -1.55
C GLU A 383 -19.66 21.33 -2.64
N GLY A 384 -20.02 21.03 -3.89
CA GLY A 384 -19.24 21.38 -5.05
C GLY A 384 -19.16 22.90 -5.18
N LYS A 385 -17.96 23.47 -5.03
CA LYS A 385 -17.71 24.81 -5.52
C LYS A 385 -17.83 24.73 -7.04
N ALA A 386 -18.92 25.26 -7.59
CA ALA A 386 -19.15 25.31 -9.04
C ALA A 386 -17.83 25.76 -9.71
N PRO A 387 -17.29 25.00 -10.68
CA PRO A 387 -16.01 25.29 -11.28
C PRO A 387 -16.07 26.70 -11.87
N ALA A 388 -15.37 27.65 -11.24
CA ALA A 388 -15.40 29.05 -11.63
C ALA A 388 -14.77 29.30 -13.01
N ASP A 389 -14.01 28.32 -13.52
CA ASP A 389 -13.45 28.30 -14.86
C ASP A 389 -13.59 26.88 -15.41
N GLY A 390 -14.74 26.57 -16.01
CA GLY A 390 -14.85 25.39 -16.87
C GLY A 390 -13.87 25.53 -18.04
N PRO A 391 -13.13 24.47 -18.43
CA PRO A 391 -12.42 24.49 -19.70
C PRO A 391 -13.44 24.79 -20.80
N ASN A 392 -13.14 25.78 -21.63
CA ASN A 392 -13.97 26.18 -22.77
C ASN A 392 -13.99 25.04 -23.80
N ILE A 393 -14.79 24.01 -23.54
CA ILE A 393 -15.11 22.96 -24.51
C ILE A 393 -15.98 23.66 -25.56
N PRO A 394 -15.57 23.71 -26.83
CA PRO A 394 -16.38 24.35 -27.86
C PRO A 394 -17.74 23.65 -27.92
N GLU A 395 -18.77 24.41 -27.60
CA GLU A 395 -20.17 24.04 -27.73
C GLU A 395 -20.40 23.60 -29.18
N VAL A 396 -20.57 22.29 -29.39
CA VAL A 396 -20.91 21.73 -30.69
C VAL A 396 -22.33 22.19 -30.99
N GLU A 397 -22.46 23.16 -31.90
CA GLU A 397 -23.75 23.66 -32.35
C GLU A 397 -24.66 22.49 -32.75
N PRO A 398 -25.89 22.39 -32.20
CA PRO A 398 -26.83 21.37 -32.62
C PRO A 398 -27.18 21.60 -34.09
N VAL A 399 -26.98 20.56 -34.90
CA VAL A 399 -27.42 20.52 -36.30
C VAL A 399 -28.94 20.75 -36.32
N PRO A 400 -29.45 21.73 -37.08
CA PRO A 400 -30.86 22.08 -37.06
C PRO A 400 -31.69 20.99 -37.75
N ASP A 401 -32.58 20.35 -36.99
CA ASP A 401 -33.67 19.55 -37.51
C ASP A 401 -34.66 20.46 -38.27
N THR A 402 -34.80 20.17 -39.55
CA THR A 402 -35.80 20.75 -40.44
C THR A 402 -37.22 20.40 -39.98
N VAL A 403 -37.99 21.41 -39.60
CA VAL A 403 -39.45 21.32 -39.39
C VAL A 403 -40.19 21.79 -40.66
N PRO A 404 -41.24 21.09 -41.13
CA PRO A 404 -42.15 21.61 -42.15
C PRO A 404 -43.28 22.48 -41.56
N PRO A 405 -43.87 23.39 -42.35
CA PRO A 405 -44.66 24.50 -41.86
C PRO A 405 -46.16 24.16 -41.77
N ASP A 406 -46.88 24.70 -40.78
CA ASP A 406 -48.24 25.17 -41.02
C ASP A 406 -48.70 26.26 -40.04
N GLN A 407 -49.67 27.03 -40.52
CA GLN A 407 -50.09 28.38 -40.21
C GLN A 407 -50.98 28.51 -38.96
N SER A 408 -50.90 29.66 -38.25
CA SER A 408 -52.07 30.51 -37.97
C SER A 408 -51.69 31.86 -37.33
N GLU A 409 -52.23 32.92 -37.94
CA GLU A 409 -52.39 34.31 -37.47
C GLU A 409 -53.05 34.36 -36.06
N ASN A 410 -52.86 35.32 -35.16
CA ASN A 410 -53.07 36.78 -35.26
C ASN A 410 -52.59 37.51 -33.96
N PRO A 411 -52.55 38.85 -33.93
CA PRO A 411 -51.74 39.67 -33.01
C PRO A 411 -52.52 40.28 -31.83
N VAL A 412 -51.83 40.57 -30.72
CA VAL A 412 -52.23 41.61 -29.76
C VAL A 412 -50.99 42.31 -29.19
N LYS A 413 -51.00 43.65 -29.30
CA LYS A 413 -50.08 44.61 -28.68
C LYS A 413 -50.29 44.67 -27.16
N GLU A 414 -49.25 44.93 -26.37
CA GLU A 414 -49.29 45.92 -25.28
C GLU A 414 -47.87 46.26 -24.75
N ASP A 415 -47.83 47.40 -24.06
CA ASP A 415 -46.74 48.37 -23.85
C ASP A 415 -45.45 47.93 -23.11
N PRO A 416 -44.36 48.73 -23.22
CA PRO A 416 -43.09 48.50 -22.56
C PRO A 416 -43.12 49.03 -21.13
N ALA A 417 -43.19 48.14 -20.15
CA ALA A 417 -42.83 48.44 -18.77
C ALA A 417 -41.34 48.15 -18.56
N ALA A 418 -40.56 49.21 -18.37
CA ALA A 418 -39.18 49.14 -17.90
C ALA A 418 -39.12 48.42 -16.54
N PRO A 419 -38.30 47.37 -16.38
CA PRO A 419 -37.98 46.87 -15.05
C PRO A 419 -36.76 47.60 -14.51
N ASP A 420 -36.94 48.15 -13.33
CA ASP A 420 -35.90 48.65 -12.45
C ASP A 420 -34.75 47.64 -12.34
N ALA A 421 -33.55 48.10 -12.71
CA ALA A 421 -32.29 47.45 -12.43
C ALA A 421 -32.01 47.47 -10.93
N LYS A 422 -32.64 46.56 -10.18
CA LYS A 422 -32.12 46.10 -8.89
C LYS A 422 -31.31 44.85 -9.18
N GLY A 423 -29.99 44.99 -9.20
CA GLY A 423 -29.06 43.87 -9.19
C GLY A 423 -29.33 43.01 -7.96
N SER A 424 -30.14 41.97 -8.12
CA SER A 424 -30.07 40.80 -7.26
C SER A 424 -28.71 40.19 -7.55
N GLU A 425 -27.77 40.34 -6.61
CA GLU A 425 -26.65 39.42 -6.51
C GLU A 425 -27.27 38.02 -6.35
N GLU A 426 -27.47 37.33 -7.47
CA GLU A 426 -27.81 35.91 -7.50
C GLU A 426 -26.68 35.21 -6.76
N LYS A 427 -26.92 34.85 -5.50
CA LYS A 427 -26.03 33.96 -4.78
C LYS A 427 -25.91 32.70 -5.64
N PRO A 428 -24.69 32.32 -6.05
CA PRO A 428 -24.51 31.16 -6.90
C PRO A 428 -25.15 29.96 -6.20
N GLU A 429 -26.11 29.34 -6.88
CA GLU A 429 -26.80 28.16 -6.40
C GLU A 429 -25.74 27.05 -6.28
N ILE A 430 -25.42 26.65 -5.03
CA ILE A 430 -24.41 25.64 -4.76
C ILE A 430 -25.00 24.29 -5.19
N LYS A 431 -24.60 23.81 -6.36
CA LYS A 431 -24.98 22.49 -6.85
C LYS A 431 -24.25 21.43 -6.01
N LYS A 432 -25.02 20.59 -5.31
CA LYS A 432 -24.49 19.39 -4.65
C LYS A 432 -24.08 18.38 -5.71
N VAL A 433 -22.91 17.78 -5.55
CA VAL A 433 -22.33 16.78 -6.46
C VAL A 433 -21.93 15.57 -5.60
N THR A 434 -22.14 14.37 -6.11
CA THR A 434 -21.71 13.13 -5.42
C THR A 434 -20.19 12.97 -5.51
N TYR A 435 -19.55 12.24 -4.60
CA TYR A 435 -18.12 11.95 -4.72
C TYR A 435 -17.79 11.15 -5.99
N LYS A 436 -18.67 10.27 -6.44
CA LYS A 436 -18.53 9.58 -7.73
C LYS A 436 -18.43 10.54 -8.92
N GLU A 437 -19.32 11.53 -8.97
CA GLU A 437 -19.30 12.57 -10.01
C GLU A 437 -18.05 13.44 -9.89
N LEU A 438 -17.66 13.83 -8.67
CA LEU A 438 -16.45 14.63 -8.43
C LEU A 438 -15.18 13.86 -8.85
N ARG A 439 -15.06 12.58 -8.50
CA ARG A 439 -13.96 11.71 -8.94
C ARG A 439 -13.90 11.62 -10.46
N THR A 440 -15.06 11.47 -11.12
CA THR A 440 -15.14 11.46 -12.58
C THR A 440 -14.65 12.77 -13.20
N GLU A 441 -15.04 13.92 -12.63
CA GLU A 441 -14.59 15.24 -13.09
C GLU A 441 -13.08 15.43 -12.89
N LEU A 442 -12.55 15.07 -11.71
CA LEU A 442 -11.12 15.14 -11.39
C LEU A 442 -10.30 14.25 -12.32
N LEU A 443 -10.78 13.03 -12.60
CA LEU A 443 -10.16 12.10 -13.54
C LEU A 443 -10.06 12.68 -14.95
N GLN A 444 -11.14 13.29 -15.46
CA GLN A 444 -11.14 13.92 -16.78
C GLN A 444 -10.16 15.10 -16.85
N LYS A 445 -10.17 15.97 -15.82
CA LYS A 445 -9.23 17.11 -15.72
C LYS A 445 -7.79 16.63 -15.67
N PHE A 446 -7.52 15.57 -14.90
CA PHE A 446 -6.19 14.99 -14.77
C PHE A 446 -5.66 14.49 -16.11
N LEU A 447 -6.47 13.74 -16.85
CA LEU A 447 -6.08 13.21 -18.17
C LEU A 447 -5.78 14.34 -19.17
N ALA A 448 -6.61 15.40 -19.18
CA ALA A 448 -6.40 16.56 -20.05
C ALA A 448 -5.09 17.30 -19.70
N GLU A 449 -4.81 17.52 -18.42
CA GLU A 449 -3.58 18.20 -18.00
C GLU A 449 -2.33 17.32 -18.22
N CYS A 450 -2.46 16.00 -18.10
CA CYS A 450 -1.39 15.06 -18.48
C CYS A 450 -1.05 15.17 -19.98
N ASP A 451 -2.06 15.15 -20.86
CA ASP A 451 -1.85 15.26 -22.30
C ASP A 451 -1.14 16.58 -22.66
N LYS A 452 -1.52 17.69 -22.00
CA LYS A 452 -0.85 19.00 -22.13
C LYS A 452 0.60 18.95 -21.64
N ALA A 453 0.85 18.43 -20.44
CA ALA A 453 2.19 18.35 -19.86
C ALA A 453 3.14 17.48 -20.73
N ILE A 454 2.64 16.39 -21.30
CA ILE A 454 3.40 15.54 -22.22
C ILE A 454 3.76 16.31 -23.50
N ALA A 455 2.80 17.03 -24.10
CA ALA A 455 3.03 17.82 -25.31
C ALA A 455 4.07 18.95 -25.10
N GLU A 456 4.02 19.63 -23.95
CA GLU A 456 5.00 20.66 -23.57
C GLU A 456 6.40 20.07 -23.41
N ARG A 457 6.52 18.92 -22.74
CA ARG A 457 7.79 18.22 -22.55
C ARG A 457 8.43 17.79 -23.87
N ASP A 458 7.63 17.24 -24.77
CA ASP A 458 8.13 16.76 -26.07
C ASP A 458 8.52 17.94 -26.99
N SER A 459 7.77 19.05 -26.91
CA SER A 459 8.13 20.31 -27.56
C SER A 459 9.48 20.84 -27.04
N ALA A 460 9.71 20.84 -25.72
CA ALA A 460 10.97 21.27 -25.13
C ALA A 460 12.18 20.41 -25.55
N LYS A 461 11.99 19.08 -25.67
CA LYS A 461 13.04 18.16 -26.18
C LYS A 461 13.41 18.46 -27.63
N SER A 462 12.42 18.70 -28.49
CA SER A 462 12.67 19.02 -29.92
C SER A 462 13.38 20.36 -30.11
N GLY A 463 13.10 21.35 -29.26
CA GLY A 463 13.75 22.66 -29.29
C GLY A 463 15.25 22.62 -28.94
N ASN A 464 15.66 21.73 -28.03
CA ASN A 464 17.07 21.57 -27.63
C ASN A 464 17.93 20.84 -28.68
N LEU A 465 17.34 20.05 -29.58
CA LEU A 465 18.07 19.35 -30.64
C LEU A 465 18.46 20.28 -31.82
N ASN A 466 17.78 21.42 -31.96
CA ASN A 466 18.04 22.39 -33.02
C ASN A 466 19.00 23.51 -32.61
N ARG A 467 19.51 23.48 -31.36
CA ARG A 467 20.57 24.37 -30.86
C ARG A 467 21.86 23.57 -30.74
#